data_AF-A0A9N9CPQ7-F1
#
_entry.id   AF-A0A9N9CPQ7-F1
#
_cell.length_a   1.000
_cell.length_b   1.000
_cell.length_c   1.000
_cell.angle_alpha   90.00
_cell.angle_beta   90.00
_cell.angle_gamma   90.00
#
_symmetry.space_group_name_H-M   'P 1'
#
loop_
_entity.id
_entity.type
_entity.pdbx_description
1 polymer ?
#
loop_
_entity_poly.entity_id
_entity_poly.type
_entity_poly.pdbx_seq_one_letter_code
_entity_poly.pdbx_strand_id
1 'polypeptide(L)'
;MAKTKRSMPSVPRERPDTRVATREEVKEFLTIYKITSPPSFDEIIKDMKTEFVQNDGHIKRPPNPFLVFRKTANLRAVELGLKSMEQNKFQTKFSKLLGRVWQALSKEEKEGYYKLAEEIKMKHKEQFPLYEFHPKRDKSIFRIYNHTEKTEDDIEESSSVKHVYDYG
;
A
#
# COMPACT_ATOMS: atom_id res chain seq x y z
N MET A 1 38.91 18.20 26.57
CA MET A 1 38.75 16.81 26.06
C MET A 1 37.55 16.77 25.13
N ALA A 2 37.76 16.87 23.82
CA ALA A 2 36.68 16.80 22.84
C ALA A 2 36.39 15.33 22.49
N LYS A 3 35.12 14.91 22.64
CA LYS A 3 34.68 13.54 22.34
C LYS A 3 34.55 13.37 20.83
N THR A 4 35.44 12.60 20.22
CA THR A 4 35.35 12.18 18.81
C THR A 4 34.07 11.37 18.60
N LYS A 5 33.13 11.90 17.81
CA LYS A 5 31.93 11.18 17.36
C LYS A 5 32.38 10.06 16.43
N ARG A 6 32.20 8.81 16.83
CA ARG A 6 32.40 7.65 15.96
C ARG A 6 31.35 7.71 14.84
N SER A 7 31.80 7.87 13.61
CA SER A 7 30.95 7.79 12.41
C SER A 7 30.39 6.36 12.32
N MET A 8 29.07 6.24 12.27
CA MET A 8 28.40 4.96 12.04
C MET A 8 28.57 4.60 10.56
N PRO A 9 29.05 3.40 10.22
CA PRO A 9 29.15 2.99 8.82
C PRO A 9 27.75 3.02 8.18
N SER A 10 27.61 3.76 7.09
CA SER A 10 26.39 3.82 6.29
C SER A 10 26.14 2.45 5.67
N VAL A 11 25.14 1.73 6.16
CA VAL A 11 24.67 0.50 5.51
C VAL A 11 24.04 0.91 4.17
N PRO A 12 24.53 0.41 3.02
CA PRO A 12 23.91 0.68 1.74
C PRO A 12 22.43 0.24 1.78
N ARG A 13 21.50 1.18 1.56
CA ARG A 13 20.10 0.82 1.37
C ARG A 13 19.97 0.12 0.03
N GLU A 14 19.71 -1.18 0.07
CA GLU A 14 19.28 -1.92 -1.12
C GLU A 14 18.10 -1.18 -1.76
N ARG A 15 18.19 -0.91 -3.07
CA ARG A 15 17.07 -0.34 -3.83
C ARG A 15 15.85 -1.24 -3.62
N PRO A 16 14.67 -0.69 -3.30
CA PRO A 16 13.48 -1.51 -3.14
C PRO A 16 13.26 -2.29 -4.44
N ASP A 17 13.20 -3.61 -4.34
CA ASP A 17 12.97 -4.49 -5.49
C ASP A 17 11.62 -4.14 -6.15
N THR A 18 11.72 -3.40 -7.25
CA THR A 18 10.66 -2.84 -8.09
C THR A 18 10.19 -3.80 -9.17
N ARG A 19 10.68 -5.05 -9.18
CA ARG A 19 10.31 -6.01 -10.21
C ARG A 19 8.83 -6.33 -10.13
N VAL A 20 8.13 -6.12 -11.25
CA VAL A 20 6.75 -6.56 -11.44
C VAL A 20 6.71 -8.10 -11.42
N ALA A 21 5.69 -8.69 -10.80
CA ALA A 21 5.55 -10.14 -10.77
C ALA A 21 5.33 -10.71 -12.19
N THR A 22 5.91 -11.86 -12.50
CA THR A 22 5.64 -12.55 -13.76
C THR A 22 4.22 -13.12 -13.76
N ARG A 23 3.71 -13.49 -14.94
CA ARG A 23 2.36 -14.06 -15.04
C ARG A 23 2.24 -15.40 -14.30
N GLU A 24 3.33 -16.17 -14.27
CA GLU A 24 3.44 -17.43 -13.54
C GLU A 24 3.38 -17.19 -12.02
N GLU A 25 4.17 -16.22 -11.51
CA GLU A 25 4.16 -15.84 -10.09
C GLU A 25 2.78 -15.34 -9.64
N VAL A 26 2.09 -14.58 -10.50
CA VAL A 26 0.70 -14.15 -10.25
C VAL A 26 -0.23 -15.35 -10.17
N LYS A 27 -0.17 -16.26 -11.14
CA LYS A 27 -1.03 -17.46 -11.16
C LYS A 27 -0.79 -18.35 -9.95
N GLU A 28 0.47 -18.56 -9.59
CA GLU A 28 0.86 -19.33 -8.39
C GLU A 28 0.30 -18.66 -7.13
N PHE A 29 0.46 -17.35 -6.99
CA PHE A 29 -0.09 -16.60 -5.87
C PHE A 29 -1.61 -16.73 -5.77
N LEU A 30 -2.34 -16.46 -6.85
CA LEU A 30 -3.80 -16.57 -6.87
C LEU A 30 -4.26 -17.99 -6.53
N THR A 31 -3.51 -19.01 -6.95
CA THR A 31 -3.80 -20.42 -6.65
C THR A 31 -3.56 -20.74 -5.17
N ILE A 32 -2.40 -20.38 -4.62
CA ILE A 32 -2.05 -20.62 -3.20
C ILE A 32 -3.06 -19.96 -2.28
N TYR A 33 -3.41 -18.70 -2.56
CA TYR A 33 -4.34 -17.94 -1.74
C TYR A 33 -5.81 -18.15 -2.13
N LYS A 34 -6.10 -19.04 -3.09
CA LYS A 34 -7.45 -19.34 -3.59
C LYS A 34 -8.25 -18.07 -3.94
N ILE A 35 -7.58 -17.10 -4.56
CA ILE A 35 -8.17 -15.83 -4.99
C ILE A 35 -8.58 -15.97 -6.45
N THR A 36 -9.80 -16.45 -6.68
CA THR A 36 -10.36 -16.62 -8.04
C THR A 36 -11.20 -15.43 -8.48
N SER A 37 -11.76 -14.70 -7.52
CA SER A 37 -12.62 -13.53 -7.76
C SER A 37 -12.64 -12.65 -6.49
N PRO A 38 -13.01 -11.36 -6.62
CA PRO A 38 -13.30 -10.56 -5.46
C PRO A 38 -14.45 -11.17 -4.65
N PRO A 39 -14.33 -11.21 -3.32
CA PRO A 39 -15.40 -11.64 -2.43
C PRO A 39 -16.58 -10.67 -2.45
N SER A 40 -17.69 -11.04 -1.82
CA SER A 40 -18.86 -10.17 -1.74
C SER A 40 -18.60 -8.94 -0.85
N PHE A 41 -19.46 -7.93 -0.98
CA PHE A 41 -19.46 -6.77 -0.10
C PHE A 41 -19.47 -7.17 1.38
N ASP A 42 -20.37 -8.06 1.79
CA ASP A 42 -20.54 -8.46 3.20
C ASP A 42 -19.34 -9.26 3.76
N GLU A 43 -18.63 -9.99 2.89
CA GLU A 43 -17.41 -10.70 3.29
C GLU A 43 -16.25 -9.72 3.56
N ILE A 44 -16.19 -8.61 2.81
CA ILE A 44 -15.21 -7.54 3.01
C ILE A 44 -15.62 -6.59 4.13
N ILE A 45 -16.87 -6.18 4.20
CA ILE A 45 -17.40 -5.20 5.15
C ILE A 45 -18.50 -5.86 5.98
N LYS A 46 -18.13 -6.43 7.12
CA LYS A 46 -19.08 -7.10 8.02
C LYS A 46 -20.04 -6.12 8.70
N ASP A 47 -19.52 -4.95 9.09
CA ASP A 47 -20.32 -3.88 9.68
C ASP A 47 -19.69 -2.51 9.35
N MET A 48 -20.51 -1.60 8.80
CA MET A 48 -20.05 -0.29 8.34
C MET A 48 -19.48 0.58 9.46
N LYS A 49 -20.04 0.50 10.67
CA LYS A 49 -19.60 1.35 11.79
C LYS A 49 -18.24 0.89 12.32
N THR A 50 -18.09 -0.39 12.62
CA THR A 50 -16.84 -0.99 13.11
C THR A 50 -15.71 -0.91 12.08
N GLU A 51 -16.03 -0.96 10.79
CA GLU A 51 -15.01 -0.87 9.76
C GLU A 51 -14.47 0.57 9.62
N PHE A 52 -15.37 1.55 9.56
CA PHE A 52 -15.03 2.93 9.22
C PHE A 52 -14.89 3.87 10.41
N VAL A 53 -15.52 3.62 11.55
CA VAL A 53 -15.43 4.49 12.73
C VAL A 53 -14.39 3.94 13.70
N GLN A 54 -13.40 4.77 14.04
CA GLN A 54 -12.42 4.45 15.08
C GLN A 54 -12.97 4.76 16.48
N ASN A 55 -12.31 4.26 17.51
CA ASN A 55 -12.72 4.45 18.91
C ASN A 55 -12.77 5.93 19.33
N ASP A 56 -12.03 6.80 18.65
CA ASP A 56 -12.02 8.26 18.85
C ASP A 56 -13.10 8.99 18.03
N GLY A 57 -14.00 8.25 17.37
CA GLY A 57 -15.03 8.79 16.48
C GLY A 57 -14.52 9.18 15.09
N HIS A 58 -13.23 9.00 14.79
CA HIS A 58 -12.69 9.32 13.47
C HIS A 58 -13.20 8.34 12.40
N ILE A 59 -13.78 8.90 11.33
CA ILE A 59 -14.22 8.14 10.16
C ILE A 59 -13.03 7.93 9.21
N LYS A 60 -12.65 6.67 8.99
CA LYS A 60 -11.63 6.23 8.04
C LYS A 60 -12.12 6.43 6.60
N ARG A 61 -11.18 6.57 5.67
CA ARG A 61 -11.48 6.61 4.24
C ARG A 61 -12.05 5.26 3.76
N PRO A 62 -12.94 5.26 2.76
CA PRO A 62 -13.28 4.03 2.05
C PRO A 62 -12.02 3.44 1.38
N PRO A 63 -11.86 2.10 1.39
CA PRO A 63 -10.71 1.45 0.76
C PRO A 63 -10.73 1.64 -0.76
N ASN A 64 -9.54 1.87 -1.33
CA ASN A 64 -9.36 1.81 -2.78
C ASN A 64 -9.33 0.34 -3.28
N PRO A 65 -9.37 0.08 -4.60
CA PRO A 65 -9.40 -1.29 -5.14
C PRO A 65 -8.25 -2.19 -4.65
N PHE A 66 -7.03 -1.63 -4.53
CA PHE A 66 -5.88 -2.39 -4.00
C PHE A 66 -6.07 -2.75 -2.53
N LEU A 67 -6.62 -1.86 -1.70
CA LEU A 67 -6.90 -2.15 -0.29
C LEU A 67 -7.98 -3.24 -0.15
N VAL A 68 -8.97 -3.29 -1.04
CA VAL A 68 -9.96 -4.36 -1.10
C VAL A 68 -9.30 -5.70 -1.47
N PHE A 69 -8.44 -5.70 -2.49
CA PHE A 69 -7.65 -6.87 -2.87
C PHE A 69 -6.75 -7.36 -1.71
N ARG A 70 -6.03 -6.44 -1.05
CA ARG A 70 -5.20 -6.76 0.11
C ARG A 70 -6.01 -7.35 1.25
N LYS A 71 -7.22 -6.82 1.52
CA LYS A 71 -8.10 -7.36 2.56
C LYS A 71 -8.55 -8.77 2.21
N THR A 72 -8.95 -9.01 0.96
CA THR A 72 -9.26 -10.34 0.42
C THR A 72 -8.11 -11.32 0.66
N ALA A 73 -6.90 -10.96 0.23
CA ALA A 73 -5.74 -11.83 0.38
C ALA A 73 -5.37 -12.09 1.86
N ASN A 74 -5.58 -11.11 2.74
CA ASN A 74 -5.40 -11.30 4.18
C ASN A 74 -6.44 -12.24 4.79
N LEU A 75 -7.70 -12.17 4.36
CA LEU A 75 -8.76 -13.10 4.80
C LEU A 75 -8.40 -14.53 4.39
N ARG A 76 -8.04 -14.74 3.12
CA ARG A 76 -7.60 -16.05 2.64
C ARG A 76 -6.34 -16.56 3.36
N ALA A 77 -5.38 -15.69 3.64
CA ALA A 77 -4.19 -16.06 4.41
C ALA A 77 -4.52 -16.52 5.84
N VAL A 78 -5.54 -15.93 6.48
CA VAL A 78 -6.05 -16.39 7.79
C VAL A 78 -6.73 -17.74 7.66
N GLU A 79 -7.67 -17.87 6.73
CA GLU A 79 -8.44 -19.10 6.50
C GLU A 79 -7.54 -20.30 6.19
N LEU A 80 -6.46 -20.08 5.46
CA LEU A 80 -5.49 -21.12 5.08
C LEU A 80 -4.38 -21.34 6.12
N GLY A 81 -4.35 -20.58 7.23
CA GLY A 81 -3.31 -20.70 8.25
C GLY A 81 -1.91 -20.28 7.78
N LEU A 82 -1.80 -19.44 6.74
CA LEU A 82 -0.54 -19.01 6.14
C LEU A 82 0.12 -17.81 6.85
N LYS A 83 -0.51 -17.28 7.89
CA LYS A 83 0.05 -16.18 8.68
C LYS A 83 1.19 -16.68 9.58
N SER A 84 2.33 -15.99 9.51
CA SER A 84 3.46 -16.25 10.41
C SER A 84 3.22 -15.69 11.82
N MET A 85 3.87 -16.29 12.82
CA MET A 85 3.95 -15.80 14.21
C MET A 85 4.54 -14.39 14.29
N GLU A 86 5.45 -14.02 13.39
CA GLU A 86 6.03 -12.67 13.32
C GLU A 86 5.15 -11.71 12.51
N GLN A 87 4.01 -11.31 13.08
CA GLN A 87 2.95 -10.56 12.39
C GLN A 87 3.45 -9.31 11.62
N ASN A 88 4.31 -8.48 12.21
CA ASN A 88 4.79 -7.25 11.58
C ASN A 88 5.68 -7.53 10.34
N LYS A 89 6.58 -8.50 10.46
CA LYS A 89 7.47 -8.89 9.35
C LYS A 89 6.68 -9.56 8.24
N PHE A 90 5.69 -10.38 8.59
CA PHE A 90 4.75 -10.96 7.64
C PHE A 90 3.98 -9.87 6.89
N GLN A 91 3.34 -8.92 7.60
CA GLN A 91 2.58 -7.83 6.96
C GLN A 91 3.45 -6.99 6.01
N THR A 92 4.70 -6.74 6.38
CA THR A 92 5.65 -6.01 5.53
C THR A 92 5.96 -6.77 4.24
N LYS A 93 6.34 -8.05 4.35
CA LYS A 93 6.64 -8.90 3.18
C LYS A 93 5.40 -9.10 2.31
N PHE A 94 4.26 -9.35 2.94
CA PHE A 94 3.00 -9.61 2.27
C PHE A 94 2.51 -8.38 1.50
N SER A 95 2.63 -7.18 2.08
CA SER A 95 2.26 -5.94 1.38
C SER A 95 3.13 -5.68 0.15
N LYS A 96 4.43 -6.00 0.22
CA LYS A 96 5.34 -5.91 -0.94
C LYS A 96 4.94 -6.89 -2.04
N LEU A 97 4.67 -8.14 -1.68
CA LEU A 97 4.22 -9.17 -2.62
C LEU A 97 2.90 -8.78 -3.30
N LEU A 98 1.90 -8.38 -2.50
CA LEU A 98 0.59 -7.94 -3.01
C LEU A 98 0.70 -6.76 -3.97
N GLY A 99 1.61 -5.82 -3.71
CA GLY A 99 1.85 -4.70 -4.62
C GLY A 99 2.30 -5.16 -6.00
N ARG A 100 3.25 -6.10 -6.06
CA ARG A 100 3.76 -6.66 -7.33
C ARG A 100 2.69 -7.47 -8.06
N VAL A 101 1.97 -8.32 -7.33
CA VAL A 101 0.87 -9.12 -7.90
C VAL A 101 -0.20 -8.19 -8.44
N TRP A 102 -0.65 -7.21 -7.66
CA TRP A 102 -1.65 -6.24 -8.10
C TRP A 102 -1.23 -5.48 -9.35
N GLN A 103 0.02 -5.03 -9.45
CA GLN A 103 0.51 -4.37 -10.66
C GLN A 103 0.40 -5.30 -11.89
N ALA A 104 0.77 -6.57 -11.73
CA ALA A 104 0.77 -7.59 -12.78
C ALA A 104 -0.61 -8.20 -13.13
N LEU A 105 -1.64 -7.97 -12.30
CA LEU A 105 -3.02 -8.41 -12.63
C LEU A 105 -3.54 -7.71 -13.89
N SER A 106 -4.28 -8.45 -14.71
CA SER A 106 -4.94 -7.92 -15.90
C SER A 106 -6.07 -6.95 -15.54
N LYS A 107 -6.57 -6.21 -16.54
CA LYS A 107 -7.68 -5.28 -16.32
C LYS A 107 -8.94 -6.04 -15.88
N GLU A 108 -9.20 -7.18 -16.50
CA GLU A 108 -10.34 -8.06 -16.23
C GLU A 108 -10.27 -8.63 -14.81
N GLU A 109 -9.07 -9.03 -14.35
CA GLU A 109 -8.84 -9.52 -12.99
C GLU A 109 -9.05 -8.42 -11.94
N LYS A 110 -8.70 -7.17 -12.27
CA LYS A 110 -8.90 -6.02 -11.38
C LYS A 110 -10.34 -5.49 -11.38
N GLU A 111 -11.08 -5.67 -12.47
CA GLU A 111 -12.40 -5.07 -12.70
C GLU A 111 -13.36 -5.32 -11.53
N GLY A 112 -13.39 -6.55 -11.02
CA GLY A 112 -14.25 -6.89 -9.89
C GLY A 112 -13.87 -6.15 -8.59
N TYR A 113 -12.58 -5.89 -8.36
CA TYR A 113 -12.12 -5.10 -7.21
C TYR A 113 -12.42 -3.61 -7.38
N TYR A 114 -12.41 -3.10 -8.62
CA TYR A 114 -12.86 -1.74 -8.91
C TYR A 114 -14.34 -1.57 -8.60
N LYS A 115 -15.19 -2.49 -9.08
CA LYS A 115 -16.64 -2.48 -8.82
C LYS A 115 -16.94 -2.54 -7.32
N LEU A 116 -16.29 -3.46 -6.62
CA LEU A 116 -16.48 -3.62 -5.17
C LEU A 116 -15.99 -2.40 -4.38
N ALA A 117 -14.86 -1.81 -4.75
CA ALA A 117 -14.40 -0.58 -4.09
C ALA A 117 -15.35 0.60 -4.33
N GLU A 118 -15.93 0.71 -5.53
CA GLU A 118 -16.93 1.75 -5.81
C GLU A 118 -18.23 1.51 -5.03
N GLU A 119 -18.69 0.26 -4.93
CA GLU A 119 -19.83 -0.10 -4.07
C GLU A 119 -19.58 0.29 -2.61
N ILE A 120 -18.40 -0.03 -2.06
CA ILE A 120 -18.00 0.36 -0.71
C ILE A 120 -17.95 1.88 -0.53
N LYS A 121 -17.40 2.59 -1.51
CA LYS A 121 -17.35 4.05 -1.50
C LYS A 121 -18.75 4.67 -1.52
N MET A 122 -19.68 4.12 -2.31
CA MET A 122 -21.07 4.58 -2.36
C MET A 122 -21.77 4.35 -1.03
N LYS A 123 -21.65 3.14 -0.44
CA LYS A 123 -22.20 2.85 0.89
C LYS A 123 -21.60 3.73 1.98
N HIS A 124 -20.30 3.99 1.92
CA HIS A 124 -19.64 4.91 2.84
C HIS A 124 -20.22 6.33 2.74
N LYS A 125 -20.45 6.83 1.51
CA LYS A 125 -21.03 8.15 1.28
C LYS A 125 -22.48 8.24 1.77
N GLU A 126 -23.28 7.18 1.58
CA GLU A 126 -24.65 7.09 2.08
C GLU A 126 -24.70 7.14 3.61
N GLN A 127 -23.82 6.40 4.29
CA GLN A 127 -23.78 6.32 5.76
C GLN A 127 -23.15 7.55 6.41
N PHE A 128 -22.16 8.17 5.75
CA PHE A 128 -21.41 9.31 6.26
C PHE A 128 -21.51 10.49 5.28
N PRO A 129 -22.69 11.12 5.11
CA PRO A 129 -22.91 12.19 4.12
C PRO A 129 -22.11 13.46 4.45
N LEU A 130 -21.75 13.67 5.72
CA LEU A 130 -20.93 14.79 6.19
C LEU A 130 -19.43 14.47 6.21
N TYR A 131 -19.02 13.29 5.72
CA TYR A 131 -17.63 12.92 5.66
C TYR A 131 -16.87 13.79 4.67
N GLU A 132 -15.83 14.46 5.15
CA GLU A 132 -14.90 15.21 4.32
C GLU A 132 -13.45 14.83 4.66
N PHE A 133 -12.68 14.55 3.61
CA PHE A 133 -11.30 14.09 3.77
C PHE A 133 -10.36 15.28 4.06
N HIS A 134 -9.86 15.33 5.29
CA HIS A 134 -8.90 16.33 5.74
C HIS A 134 -7.50 15.72 5.96
N PRO A 135 -6.54 15.91 5.03
CA PRO A 135 -5.18 15.42 5.21
C PRO A 135 -4.48 16.14 6.36
N LYS A 136 -4.19 15.42 7.46
CA LYS A 136 -3.28 15.91 8.49
C LYS A 136 -1.84 15.81 7.99
N ARG A 137 -1.14 16.94 7.83
CA ARG A 137 0.29 16.96 7.53
C ARG A 137 1.08 16.72 8.81
N ASP A 138 1.64 15.53 8.98
CA ASP A 138 2.58 15.29 10.08
C ASP A 138 3.95 15.89 9.73
N LYS A 139 4.34 16.94 10.47
CA LYS A 139 5.60 17.67 10.27
C LYS A 139 6.83 16.80 10.54
N SER A 140 6.69 15.68 11.26
CA SER A 140 7.81 14.79 11.61
C SER A 140 8.33 13.98 10.41
N ILE A 141 7.43 13.49 9.55
CA ILE A 141 7.78 12.70 8.35
C ILE A 141 8.51 13.57 7.30
N PHE A 142 8.13 14.85 7.18
CA PHE A 142 8.80 15.78 6.28
C PHE A 142 10.25 16.06 6.67
N ARG A 143 10.59 16.02 7.97
CA ARG A 143 11.99 16.17 8.42
C ARG A 143 12.84 14.96 8.07
N ILE A 144 12.30 13.75 8.16
CA ILE A 144 13.04 12.51 7.85
C ILE A 144 13.45 12.46 6.37
N TYR A 145 12.57 12.91 5.46
CA TYR A 145 12.85 12.94 4.02
C TYR A 145 13.85 14.02 3.60
N ASN A 146 13.97 15.12 4.35
CA ASN A 146 14.82 16.25 3.97
C ASN A 146 16.21 16.27 4.64
N HIS A 147 16.49 15.39 5.62
CA HIS A 147 17.78 15.34 6.32
C HIS A 147 18.68 14.16 5.93
N THR A 148 18.29 13.33 4.95
CA THR A 148 19.27 12.47 4.27
C THR A 148 20.11 13.38 3.39
N GLU A 149 21.33 13.67 3.82
CA GLU A 149 22.31 14.50 3.11
C GLU A 149 22.36 14.08 1.64
N LYS A 150 21.89 14.96 0.75
CA LYS A 150 22.10 14.82 -0.70
C LYS A 150 23.60 14.82 -0.92
N THR A 151 24.16 13.74 -1.46
CA THR A 151 25.54 13.75 -1.94
C THR A 151 25.64 14.59 -3.21
N GLU A 152 26.81 15.15 -3.49
CA GLU A 152 27.02 16.05 -4.65
C GLU A 152 26.59 15.40 -5.98
N ASP A 153 26.67 14.06 -6.07
CA ASP A 153 26.20 13.26 -7.21
C ASP A 153 24.67 13.38 -7.48
N ASP A 154 23.84 13.59 -6.44
CA ASP A 154 22.38 13.71 -6.58
C ASP A 154 21.96 15.08 -7.15
N ILE A 155 22.85 16.07 -7.12
CA ILE A 155 22.58 17.44 -7.59
C ILE A 155 22.70 17.51 -9.11
N GLU A 156 23.62 16.76 -9.73
CA GLU A 156 23.80 16.75 -11.19
C GLU A 156 22.65 16.04 -11.93
N GLU A 157 22.11 14.92 -11.41
CA GLU A 157 21.01 14.21 -12.06
C GLU A 157 19.69 15.02 -12.04
N SER A 158 19.45 15.80 -10.98
CA SER A 158 18.29 16.70 -10.89
C SER A 158 18.37 17.90 -11.83
N SER A 159 19.57 18.30 -12.28
CA SER A 159 19.78 19.39 -13.23
C SER A 159 19.47 18.95 -14.66
N SER A 160 19.80 17.70 -15.00
CA SER A 160 19.63 17.15 -16.36
C SER A 160 18.16 16.86 -16.72
N VAL A 161 17.31 16.54 -15.75
CA VAL A 161 15.89 16.18 -16.00
C VAL A 161 14.99 17.39 -16.32
N LYS A 162 15.43 18.63 -16.06
CA LYS A 162 14.63 19.84 -16.34
C LYS A 162 14.54 20.24 -17.82
N HIS A 163 15.27 19.58 -18.72
CA HIS A 163 15.32 19.96 -20.13
C HIS A 163 14.44 19.10 -21.07
N VAL A 164 13.63 18.19 -20.53
CA VAL A 164 12.91 17.18 -21.34
C VAL A 164 11.40 17.47 -21.52
N TYR A 165 10.87 18.52 -20.88
CA TYR A 165 9.47 18.93 -21.07
C TYR A 165 9.38 20.35 -21.60
N ASP A 166 9.92 20.56 -22.80
CA ASP A 166 9.57 21.71 -23.64
C ASP A 166 9.34 21.19 -25.06
N TYR A 167 8.08 20.91 -25.40
CA TYR A 167 7.61 20.69 -26.76
C TYR A 167 6.16 21.16 -26.88
N GLY A 168 5.97 22.22 -27.67
CA GLY A 168 4.80 22.47 -28.52
C GLY A 168 3.55 23.03 -27.85
#